data_AF-A0A2V9RTW8-F1
#
_entry.id   AF-A0A2V9RTW8-F1
#
_cell.length_a   1.000
_cell.length_b   1.000
_cell.length_c   1.000
_cell.angle_alpha   90.00
_cell.angle_beta   90.00
_cell.angle_gamma   90.00
#
_symmetry.space_group_name_H-M   'P 1'
#
loop_
_entity.id
_entity.type
_entity.pdbx_description
1 polymer ?
#
loop_
_entity_poly.entity_id
_entity_poly.type
_entity_poly.pdbx_seq_one_letter_code
_entity_poly.pdbx_strand_id
1 'polypeptide(L)' 'MPNGSPGDDPIIDVIRHGLTVYGEPIDTQLRELSKLLAFSRLQDWFWPIRDLPQTKLQTIVARKLAELKRDARDRGWEV' A
#
# COMPACT_ATOMS: atom_id res chain seq x y z
N MET A 1 11.72 -6.95 -16.83
CA MET A 1 11.47 -5.90 -15.83
C MET A 1 10.07 -5.40 -16.08
N PRO A 2 9.22 -5.24 -15.06
CA PRO A 2 7.95 -4.56 -15.24
C PRO A 2 8.27 -3.14 -15.74
N ASN A 3 7.74 -2.76 -16.91
CA ASN A 3 8.09 -1.47 -17.52
C ASN A 3 7.38 -0.27 -16.85
N GLY A 4 6.66 -0.51 -15.75
CA GLY A 4 5.85 0.50 -15.06
C GLY A 4 4.62 0.93 -15.85
N SER A 5 4.31 0.22 -16.94
CA SER A 5 3.09 0.41 -17.70
C SER A 5 1.86 0.04 -16.85
N PRO A 6 0.72 0.71 -17.06
CA PRO A 6 -0.52 0.34 -16.41
C PRO A 6 -0.84 -1.16 -16.58
N GLY A 7 -1.16 -1.86 -15.50
CA GLY A 7 -1.49 -3.29 -15.48
C GLY A 7 -0.31 -4.24 -15.27
N ASP A 8 0.93 -3.73 -15.13
CA ASP A 8 2.12 -4.55 -14.91
C ASP A 8 2.33 -4.87 -13.42
N ASP A 9 2.05 -3.89 -12.56
CA ASP A 9 2.13 -4.03 -11.11
C ASP A 9 0.96 -3.31 -10.44
N PRO A 10 0.10 -4.02 -9.68
CA PRO A 10 -1.10 -3.44 -9.09
C PRO A 10 -0.79 -2.35 -8.06
N ILE A 11 0.37 -2.38 -7.40
CA ILE A 11 0.74 -1.30 -6.47
C ILE A 11 1.24 -0.05 -7.20
N ILE A 12 1.88 -0.21 -8.36
CA ILE A 12 2.21 0.92 -9.25
C ILE A 12 0.93 1.55 -9.79
N ASP A 13 -0.03 0.72 -10.21
CA ASP A 13 -1.31 1.17 -10.73
C ASP A 13 -2.08 2.02 -9.71
N VAL A 14 -2.12 1.57 -8.45
CA VAL A 14 -2.78 2.32 -7.36
C VAL A 14 -2.02 3.61 -7.02
N ILE A 15 -0.70 3.55 -6.87
CA ILE A 15 0.09 4.67 -6.30
C ILE A 15 0.46 5.72 -7.35
N ARG A 16 0.93 5.28 -8.52
CA ARG A 16 1.48 6.18 -9.56
C ARG A 16 0.45 6.55 -10.60
N HIS A 17 -0.37 5.59 -11.03
CA HIS A 17 -1.39 5.81 -12.07
C HIS A 17 -2.75 6.20 -11.48
N GLY A 18 -2.92 6.07 -10.17
CA GLY A 18 -4.13 6.45 -9.48
C GLY A 18 -5.35 5.59 -9.85
N LEU A 19 -5.13 4.40 -10.39
CA LEU A 19 -6.19 3.49 -10.81
C LEU A 19 -6.86 2.82 -9.61
N THR A 20 -8.11 2.43 -9.81
CA THR A 20 -8.84 1.57 -8.88
C THR A 20 -8.53 0.13 -9.23
N VAL A 21 -7.86 -0.58 -8.33
CA VAL A 21 -7.43 -1.97 -8.56
C VAL A 21 -8.12 -2.92 -7.59
N TYR A 22 -8.03 -2.64 -6.29
CA TYR A 22 -8.64 -3.45 -5.24
C TYR A 22 -9.94 -2.86 -4.72
N GLY A 23 -10.23 -1.60 -5.09
CA GLY A 23 -11.37 -0.86 -4.60
C GLY A 23 -11.15 -0.25 -3.22
N GLU A 24 -12.11 0.57 -2.81
CA GLU A 24 -12.11 1.17 -1.48
C GLU A 24 -12.47 0.13 -0.41
N PRO A 25 -11.84 0.18 0.78
CA PRO A 25 -10.88 1.20 1.24
C PRO A 25 -9.40 0.85 0.96
N ILE A 26 -9.13 -0.26 0.26
CA ILE A 26 -7.77 -0.81 0.12
C ILE A 26 -6.88 0.15 -0.67
N ASP A 27 -7.36 0.67 -1.80
CA ASP A 27 -6.59 1.54 -2.67
C ASP A 27 -6.17 2.84 -1.94
N THR A 28 -7.09 3.47 -1.20
CA THR A 28 -6.78 4.60 -0.33
C THR A 28 -5.73 4.26 0.74
N GLN A 29 -5.84 3.10 1.39
CA GLN A 29 -4.88 2.70 2.41
C GLN A 29 -3.48 2.44 1.83
N LEU A 30 -3.38 1.88 0.62
CA LEU A 30 -2.10 1.69 -0.07
C LEU A 30 -1.43 3.03 -0.41
N ARG A 31 -2.21 4.03 -0.82
CA ARG A 31 -1.71 5.41 -1.05
C ARG A 31 -1.25 6.08 0.25
N GLU A 32 -1.91 5.82 1.36
CA GLU A 32 -1.47 6.31 2.66
C GLU A 32 -0.17 5.63 3.11
N LEU A 33 -0.05 4.31 2.90
CA LEU A 33 1.18 3.57 3.17
C LEU A 33 2.36 4.09 2.34
N SER A 34 2.14 4.51 1.09
CA SER A 34 3.20 5.07 0.25
C SER A 34 3.71 6.44 0.71
N LYS A 35 2.97 7.13 1.58
CA LYS A 35 3.44 8.36 2.24
C LYS A 35 4.32 8.07 3.45
N LEU A 36 4.17 6.89 4.07
CA LEU A 36 4.87 6.48 5.29
C LEU A 36 6.08 5.57 5.02
N LEU A 37 6.14 4.95 3.84
CA LEU A 37 7.22 4.05 3.44
C LEU A 37 7.79 4.46 2.08
N ALA A 38 9.10 4.25 1.92
CA ALA A 38 9.71 4.26 0.59
C ALA A 38 9.02 3.23 -0.32
N PHE A 39 8.79 3.59 -1.58
CA PHE A 39 8.07 2.77 -2.55
C PHE A 39 8.63 1.34 -2.67
N SER A 40 9.96 1.16 -2.67
CA SER A 40 10.58 -0.16 -2.72
C SER A 40 10.17 -1.05 -1.54
N ARG A 41 10.21 -0.50 -0.31
CA ARG A 41 9.79 -1.24 0.90
C ARG A 41 8.32 -1.60 0.87
N LEU A 42 7.48 -0.71 0.34
CA LEU A 42 6.05 -0.98 0.18
C LEU A 42 5.82 -2.09 -0.84
N GLN A 43 6.53 -2.06 -1.97
CA GLN A 43 6.45 -3.08 -3.01
C GLN A 43 6.91 -4.46 -2.49
N ASP A 44 8.08 -4.52 -1.84
CA ASP A 44 8.61 -5.75 -1.22
C ASP A 44 7.63 -6.35 -0.21
N TRP A 45 7.03 -5.52 0.64
CA TRP A 45 6.05 -5.97 1.64
C TRP A 45 4.73 -6.42 1.00
N PHE A 46 4.27 -5.74 -0.04
CA PHE A 46 2.98 -6.00 -0.68
C PHE A 46 3.02 -7.20 -1.62
N TRP A 47 4.14 -7.41 -2.32
CA TRP A 47 4.33 -8.48 -3.29
C TRP A 47 3.81 -9.86 -2.84
N PRO A 48 4.16 -10.39 -1.65
CA PRO A 48 3.69 -11.71 -1.22
C PRO A 48 2.20 -11.78 -0.86
N ILE A 49 1.53 -10.64 -0.67
CA ILE A 49 0.12 -10.58 -0.21
C ILE A 49 -0.85 -10.06 -1.28
N ARG A 50 -0.35 -9.59 -2.43
CA ARG A 50 -1.12 -8.87 -3.47
C ARG A 50 -2.29 -9.67 -4.06
N ASP A 51 -2.19 -11.00 -4.06
CA ASP A 51 -3.14 -11.93 -4.66
C ASP A 51 -4.07 -12.57 -3.60
N LEU A 52 -4.00 -12.11 -2.35
CA LEU A 52 -4.87 -12.61 -1.29
C LEU A 52 -6.33 -12.18 -1.51
N PRO A 53 -7.30 -12.95 -0.97
CA PRO A 53 -8.70 -12.54 -0.97
C PRO A 53 -8.88 -11.14 -0.39
N GLN A 54 -9.75 -10.34 -1.01
CA GLN A 54 -9.95 -8.92 -0.69
C GLN A 54 -10.17 -8.67 0.82
N THR A 55 -10.93 -9.53 1.50
CA THR A 55 -11.19 -9.44 2.94
C THR A 55 -9.92 -9.60 3.79
N LYS A 56 -9.04 -10.54 3.42
CA LYS A 56 -7.73 -10.73 4.07
C LYS A 56 -6.79 -9.59 3.74
N LEU A 57 -6.75 -9.18 2.48
CA LEU A 57 -5.91 -8.08 2.01
C LEU A 57 -6.24 -6.78 2.76
N GLN A 58 -7.51 -6.42 2.84
CA GLN A 58 -7.99 -5.25 3.60
C GLN A 58 -7.55 -5.30 5.06
N THR A 59 -7.69 -6.47 5.71
CA THR A 59 -7.30 -6.64 7.12
C THR A 59 -5.79 -6.41 7.30
N ILE A 60 -4.96 -6.96 6.42
CA ILE A 60 -3.50 -6.86 6.48
C ILE A 60 -3.04 -5.42 6.21
N VAL A 61 -3.58 -4.79 5.15
CA VAL A 61 -3.26 -3.42 4.76
C VAL A 61 -3.66 -2.43 5.85
N ALA A 62 -4.88 -2.54 6.38
CA ALA A 62 -5.36 -1.69 7.47
C ALA A 62 -4.49 -1.84 8.73
N ARG A 63 -4.11 -3.07 9.10
CA ARG A 63 -3.23 -3.33 10.24
C ARG A 63 -1.86 -2.69 10.06
N LYS A 64 -1.26 -2.82 8.86
CA LYS A 64 0.06 -2.23 8.58
C LYS A 64 0.02 -0.71 8.65
N LEU A 65 -1.03 -0.10 8.10
CA LEU A 65 -1.21 1.35 8.16
C LEU A 65 -1.34 1.83 9.60
N ALA A 66 -2.13 1.15 10.43
CA ALA A 66 -2.30 1.48 11.83
C ALA A 66 -1.01 1.30 12.66
N GLU A 67 -0.19 0.31 12.34
CA GLU A 67 1.14 0.12 12.94
C GLU A 67 2.07 1.31 12.62
N LEU A 68 2.16 1.70 11.35
CA LEU A 68 3.06 2.79 10.94
C LEU A 68 2.59 4.16 11.41
N LYS A 69 1.28 4.42 11.44
CA LYS A 69 0.74 5.66 12.02
C LYS A 69 1.05 5.77 13.52
N ARG A 70 1.04 4.64 14.25
CA ARG A 70 1.46 4.60 15.66
C ARG A 70 2.95 4.84 15.80
N ASP A 71 3.79 4.15 15.03
CA ASP A 71 5.25 4.34 15.08
C ASP A 71 5.67 5.78 14.71
N ALA A 72 5.04 6.39 13.70
CA ALA A 72 5.27 7.79 13.35
C ALA A 72 4.92 8.74 14.50
N ARG A 73 3.76 8.52 15.15
CA ARG A 73 3.32 9.28 16.32
C ARG A 73 4.29 9.12 17.51
N ASP A 74 4.69 7.89 17.81
CA ASP A 74 5.56 7.58 18.95
C ASP A 74 6.97 8.15 18.77
N ARG A 75 7.42 8.32 17.52
CA ARG A 75 8.71 8.95 17.18
C ARG A 75 8.66 10.47 17.11
N GLY A 76 7.51 11.08 17.42
CA GLY A 76 7.34 12.54 17.37
C GLY A 76 7.40 13.12 15.96
N TRP A 77 7.18 12.30 14.93
CA TRP A 77 7.00 12.79 13.57
C TRP A 77 5.55 13.26 13.48
N GLU A 78 5.33 14.51 13.89
CA GLU A 78 4.03 15.17 13.72
C GLU A 78 3.65 15.14 12.23
N VAL A 79 2.47 14.55 11.97
CA VAL A 79 1.71 14.69 10.74
C VAL A 79 0.63 15.73 10.94
#